data_AF-A0A3N5S9P1-F1
#
_entry.id   AF-A0A3N5S9P1-F1
#
_cell.length_a   1.000
_cell.length_b   1.000
_cell.length_c   1.000
_cell.angle_alpha   90.00
_cell.angle_beta   90.00
_cell.angle_gamma   90.00
#
_symmetry.space_group_name_H-M   'P 1'
#
loop_
_entity.id
_entity.type
_entity.pdbx_description
1 polymer ?
#
loop_
_entity_poly.entity_id
_entity_poly.type
_entity_poly.pdbx_seq_one_letter_code
_entity_poly.pdbx_strand_id
1 'polypeptide(L)'
;MICGYYRQGSMRTLAKTGRGSGKINERKACLPLSALLALCLCACVSPDGGAGVPVGKVMKSMTGEPVVPREANRILVYDFRGSPGDRSLCTTLGIRVRELLASDGRLAVVTDEAQADLALEGVVTGHETRPLRYNEMGQAVDKRMRITASVRLFDRNKKREIFFEREIQAFEEFSDIEPPVVPEAAALDRVIDALAKRIAQQTMRGSYTGLLTPVEKGRK
;
A
#
# COMPACT_ATOMS: atom_id res chain seq x y z
N MET A 1 23.06 47.25 13.67
CA MET A 1 22.69 47.41 15.09
C MET A 1 21.58 46.40 15.38
N ILE A 2 21.91 45.16 15.73
CA ILE A 2 22.19 44.59 17.08
C ILE A 2 20.96 44.58 18.01
N CYS A 3 20.81 43.45 18.71
CA CYS A 3 19.91 43.06 19.81
C CYS A 3 18.51 42.59 19.39
N GLY A 4 18.10 41.32 19.54
CA GLY A 4 18.61 40.21 20.33
C GLY A 4 17.88 40.10 21.67
N TYR A 5 17.01 39.09 21.83
CA TYR A 5 16.63 38.55 23.14
C TYR A 5 16.28 37.07 23.03
N TYR A 6 17.24 36.24 23.43
CA TYR A 6 17.07 34.85 23.84
C TYR A 6 16.23 34.80 25.12
N ARG A 7 15.27 33.87 25.23
CA ARG A 7 14.66 33.51 26.52
C ARG A 7 14.75 32.00 26.74
N GLN A 8 15.72 31.62 27.56
CA GLN A 8 15.86 30.32 28.20
C GLN A 8 14.71 30.08 29.19
N GLY A 9 14.15 28.87 29.18
CA GLY A 9 13.10 28.43 30.10
C GLY A 9 13.40 27.04 30.67
N SER A 10 14.17 27.04 31.77
CA SER A 10 14.27 26.07 32.86
C SER A 10 13.69 24.66 32.69
N MET A 11 14.57 23.67 32.72
CA MET A 11 14.28 22.33 33.24
C MET A 11 13.71 22.42 34.66
N ARG A 12 12.62 21.68 34.92
CA ARG A 12 12.18 21.32 36.27
C ARG A 12 12.02 19.81 36.33
N THR A 13 12.89 19.21 37.13
CA THR A 13 12.81 17.86 37.67
C THR A 13 11.55 17.72 38.53
N LEU A 14 10.77 16.66 38.33
CA LEU A 14 9.68 16.27 39.22
C LEU A 14 9.83 14.80 39.63
N ALA A 15 10.22 14.68 40.90
CA ALA A 15 9.71 13.77 41.93
C ALA A 15 9.12 12.41 41.52
N LYS A 16 9.87 11.40 41.97
CA LYS A 16 9.52 10.02 42.31
C LYS A 16 8.35 9.95 43.31
N THR A 17 7.24 9.33 42.94
CA THR A 17 6.25 8.79 43.89
C THR A 17 5.71 7.46 43.36
N GLY A 18 5.97 6.40 44.13
CA GLY A 18 5.47 5.07 43.86
C GLY A 18 4.01 4.88 44.29
N ARG A 19 3.35 3.91 43.68
CA ARG A 19 2.16 3.26 44.24
C ARG A 19 1.85 1.95 43.53
N GLY A 20 1.59 0.92 44.33
CA GLY A 20 0.57 -0.07 44.05
C GLY A 20 0.99 -1.30 43.25
N SER A 21 1.73 -2.21 43.89
CA SER A 21 1.75 -3.63 43.50
C SER A 21 0.37 -4.25 43.83
N GLY A 22 -0.45 -4.43 42.79
CA GLY A 22 -1.72 -5.14 42.87
C GLY A 22 -1.50 -6.64 42.79
N LYS A 23 -1.72 -7.34 43.91
CA LYS A 23 -1.71 -8.80 44.03
C LYS A 23 -2.83 -9.40 43.17
N ILE A 24 -2.45 -10.23 42.20
CA ILE A 24 -3.37 -11.08 41.44
C ILE A 24 -3.56 -12.37 42.25
N ASN A 25 -4.77 -12.60 42.73
CA ASN A 25 -5.17 -13.81 43.43
C ASN A 25 -5.30 -14.99 42.45
N GLU A 26 -4.31 -15.87 42.42
CA GLU A 26 -4.42 -17.20 41.82
C GLU A 26 -5.32 -18.09 42.69
N ARG A 27 -6.54 -18.38 42.21
CA ARG A 27 -7.37 -19.45 42.78
C ARG A 27 -6.92 -20.79 42.19
N LYS A 28 -6.09 -21.50 42.95
CA LYS A 28 -5.82 -22.93 42.74
C LYS A 28 -7.07 -23.72 43.18
N ALA A 29 -7.79 -24.28 42.22
CA ALA A 29 -8.80 -25.29 42.48
C ALA A 29 -8.15 -26.67 42.29
N CYS A 30 -7.74 -27.28 43.42
CA CYS A 30 -7.50 -28.71 43.52
C CYS A 30 -8.84 -29.38 43.82
N LEU A 31 -9.28 -30.34 43.00
CA LEU A 31 -10.27 -31.35 43.40
C LEU A 31 -9.83 -32.73 42.88
N PRO A 32 -10.13 -33.81 43.64
CA PRO A 32 -9.27 -34.99 43.71
C PRO A 32 -9.76 -36.20 42.92
N LEU A 33 -8.81 -37.10 42.66
CA LEU A 33 -8.97 -38.48 42.18
C LEU A 33 -10.11 -39.24 42.91
N SER A 34 -11.03 -39.85 42.16
CA SER A 34 -11.70 -41.11 42.51
C SER A 34 -12.58 -41.66 41.36
N ALA A 35 -12.61 -42.99 41.26
CA ALA A 35 -13.57 -43.86 40.54
C ALA A 35 -13.53 -43.82 38.99
N LEU A 36 -13.00 -44.80 38.22
CA LEU A 36 -13.24 -46.25 38.13
C LEU A 36 -14.66 -46.61 37.64
N LEU A 37 -14.69 -47.40 36.55
CA LEU A 37 -15.82 -48.05 35.85
C LEU A 37 -16.73 -47.22 34.92
N ALA A 38 -16.68 -47.51 33.62
CA ALA A 38 -17.69 -48.36 32.97
C ALA A 38 -17.38 -48.54 31.47
N LEU A 39 -17.35 -49.80 31.03
CA LEU A 39 -17.41 -50.19 29.62
C LEU A 39 -18.70 -49.65 28.98
N CYS A 40 -18.60 -49.04 27.81
CA CYS A 40 -19.70 -48.95 26.87
C CYS A 40 -19.18 -49.23 25.45
N LEU A 41 -19.52 -50.41 24.96
CA LEU A 41 -19.41 -50.82 23.56
C LEU A 41 -20.43 -49.99 22.76
N CYS A 42 -19.96 -49.08 21.92
CA CYS A 42 -20.74 -48.50 20.84
C CYS A 42 -19.87 -48.36 19.58
N ALA A 43 -20.40 -48.90 18.49
CA ALA A 43 -19.82 -48.93 17.17
C ALA A 43 -19.81 -47.54 16.51
N CYS A 44 -18.84 -47.36 15.61
CA CYS A 44 -18.83 -46.48 14.43
C CYS A 44 -19.28 -45.02 14.59
N VAL A 45 -18.32 -44.09 14.49
CA VAL A 45 -18.27 -43.01 13.48
C VAL A 45 -17.14 -42.06 13.86
N SER A 46 -16.15 -41.92 12.98
CA SER A 46 -15.11 -40.90 13.08
C SER A 46 -15.73 -39.52 12.82
N PRO A 47 -15.62 -38.54 13.74
CA PRO A 47 -15.89 -37.16 13.42
C PRO A 47 -14.55 -36.45 13.21
N ASP A 48 -13.92 -36.66 12.05
CA ASP A 48 -12.89 -35.73 11.59
C ASP A 48 -13.58 -34.65 10.76
N GLY A 49 -14.38 -33.86 11.47
CA GLY A 49 -15.02 -32.65 10.98
C GLY A 49 -14.01 -31.51 10.92
N GLY A 50 -12.95 -31.70 10.15
CA GLY A 50 -12.06 -30.62 9.75
C GLY A 50 -12.86 -29.63 8.92
N ALA A 51 -13.14 -28.47 9.51
CA ALA A 51 -13.78 -27.34 8.85
C ALA A 51 -12.90 -26.90 7.66
N GLY A 52 -13.15 -27.51 6.50
CA GLY A 52 -12.68 -27.04 5.23
C GLY A 52 -13.26 -25.67 4.99
N VAL A 53 -12.49 -24.63 5.30
CA VAL A 53 -12.73 -23.28 4.80
C VAL A 53 -12.88 -23.43 3.29
N PRO A 54 -14.05 -23.13 2.69
CA PRO A 54 -14.21 -23.35 1.27
C PRO A 54 -13.25 -22.41 0.54
N VAL A 55 -12.23 -23.01 -0.08
CA VAL A 55 -11.28 -22.41 -1.03
C VAL A 55 -12.03 -22.06 -2.34
N GLY A 56 -13.26 -21.56 -2.23
CA GLY A 56 -14.06 -21.04 -3.35
C GLY A 56 -13.88 -19.54 -3.56
N LYS A 57 -13.24 -18.84 -2.60
CA LYS A 57 -13.07 -17.38 -2.65
C LYS A 57 -11.74 -16.91 -3.26
N VAL A 58 -10.82 -17.84 -3.55
CA VAL A 58 -9.47 -17.51 -4.07
C VAL A 58 -9.33 -17.79 -5.58
N MET A 59 -10.30 -18.44 -6.22
CA MET A 59 -10.20 -18.84 -7.64
C MET A 59 -10.99 -18.00 -8.65
N LYS A 60 -11.51 -16.82 -8.28
CA LYS A 60 -12.17 -15.93 -9.25
C LYS A 60 -11.24 -14.99 -10.04
N SER A 61 -9.92 -15.08 -9.85
CA SER A 61 -8.95 -14.21 -10.53
C SER A 61 -8.20 -14.85 -11.70
N MET A 62 -8.54 -16.07 -12.13
CA MET A 62 -7.90 -16.72 -13.29
C MET A 62 -8.71 -16.70 -14.59
N THR A 63 -9.99 -16.34 -14.53
CA THR A 63 -10.80 -16.03 -15.71
C THR A 63 -10.62 -14.54 -16.02
N GLY A 64 -10.15 -14.22 -17.23
CA GLY A 64 -9.91 -12.86 -17.72
C GLY A 64 -11.16 -11.99 -17.86
N GLU A 65 -11.99 -11.93 -16.83
CA GLU A 65 -13.03 -10.92 -16.71
C GLU A 65 -12.37 -9.53 -16.58
N PRO A 66 -12.85 -8.53 -17.31
CA PRO A 66 -12.34 -7.17 -17.17
C PRO A 66 -12.53 -6.71 -15.73
N VAL A 67 -11.47 -6.18 -15.13
CA VAL A 67 -11.50 -5.70 -13.74
C VAL A 67 -12.49 -4.56 -13.56
N VAL A 68 -12.68 -3.76 -14.61
CA VAL A 68 -13.77 -2.79 -14.69
C VAL A 68 -15.06 -3.49 -15.11
N PRO A 69 -16.14 -3.44 -14.29
CA PRO A 69 -17.46 -3.96 -14.69
C PRO A 69 -17.92 -3.35 -16.02
N ARG A 70 -18.59 -4.14 -16.87
CA ARG A 70 -18.99 -3.69 -18.22
C ARG A 70 -20.00 -2.53 -18.16
N GLU A 71 -20.83 -2.53 -17.14
CA GLU A 71 -21.83 -1.52 -16.84
C GLU A 71 -21.25 -0.20 -16.32
N ALA A 72 -20.02 -0.20 -15.80
CA ALA A 72 -19.37 1.01 -15.30
C ALA A 72 -18.81 1.84 -16.46
N ASN A 73 -19.13 3.13 -16.47
CA ASN A 73 -18.70 4.07 -17.51
C ASN A 73 -18.06 5.33 -16.94
N ARG A 74 -18.22 5.61 -15.64
CA ARG A 74 -17.70 6.81 -14.98
C ARG A 74 -16.85 6.46 -13.77
N ILE A 75 -15.70 7.11 -13.67
CA ILE A 75 -14.77 6.93 -12.54
C ILE A 75 -14.44 8.27 -11.90
N LEU A 76 -14.57 8.32 -10.57
CA LEU A 76 -14.00 9.38 -9.76
C LEU A 76 -12.61 8.95 -9.30
N VAL A 77 -11.61 9.82 -9.51
CA VAL A 77 -10.27 9.64 -8.96
C VAL A 77 -10.07 10.67 -7.87
N TYR A 78 -10.04 10.21 -6.62
CA TYR A 78 -9.73 11.07 -5.48
C TYR A 78 -8.28 11.55 -5.54
N ASP A 79 -8.02 12.67 -4.88
CA ASP A 79 -6.65 13.14 -4.70
C ASP A 79 -5.83 12.11 -3.91
N PHE A 80 -4.63 11.83 -4.42
CA PHE A 80 -3.71 10.95 -3.74
C PHE A 80 -3.26 11.59 -2.42
N ARG A 81 -3.18 10.76 -1.38
CA ARG A 81 -2.69 11.17 -0.06
C ARG A 81 -1.26 10.66 0.14
N GLY A 82 -0.52 11.27 1.05
CA GLY A 82 0.84 10.85 1.39
C GLY A 82 1.39 11.63 2.55
N SER A 83 2.69 11.51 2.80
CA SER A 83 3.39 12.30 3.81
C SER A 83 3.33 13.80 3.47
N PRO A 84 3.40 14.73 4.45
CA PRO A 84 3.35 16.17 4.19
C PRO A 84 4.38 16.68 3.17
N GLY A 85 5.57 16.06 3.12
CA GLY A 85 6.64 16.38 2.16
C GLY A 85 6.35 15.95 0.71
N ASP A 86 5.43 15.02 0.50
CA ASP A 86 5.12 14.44 -0.81
C ASP A 86 3.91 15.08 -1.47
N ARG A 87 3.46 16.26 -1.01
CA ARG A 87 2.26 16.92 -1.55
C ARG A 87 2.34 17.12 -3.06
N SER A 88 3.47 17.64 -3.55
CA SER A 88 3.67 17.86 -5.00
C SER A 88 3.61 16.55 -5.78
N LEU A 89 4.29 15.51 -5.27
CA LEU A 89 4.28 14.16 -5.85
C LEU A 89 2.85 13.61 -5.92
N CYS A 90 2.09 13.70 -4.83
CA CYS A 90 0.70 13.22 -4.75
C CYS A 90 -0.21 13.95 -5.76
N THR A 91 -0.09 15.28 -5.84
CA THR A 91 -0.86 16.08 -6.79
C THR A 91 -0.52 15.70 -8.24
N THR A 92 0.77 15.64 -8.60
CA THR A 92 1.20 15.26 -9.94
C THR A 92 0.76 13.84 -10.30
N LEU A 93 0.92 12.88 -9.38
CA LEU A 93 0.48 11.50 -9.57
C LEU A 93 -1.03 11.40 -9.83
N GLY A 94 -1.85 12.10 -9.04
CA GLY A 94 -3.30 12.14 -9.26
C GLY A 94 -3.69 12.72 -10.62
N ILE A 95 -3.01 13.79 -11.06
CA ILE A 95 -3.20 14.37 -12.40
C ILE A 95 -2.87 13.35 -13.49
N ARG A 96 -1.68 12.72 -13.43
CA ARG A 96 -1.25 11.73 -14.43
C ARG A 96 -2.16 10.51 -14.51
N VAL A 97 -2.64 10.02 -13.37
CA VAL A 97 -3.60 8.90 -13.33
C VAL A 97 -4.91 9.30 -14.01
N ARG A 98 -5.45 10.50 -13.72
CA ARG A 98 -6.67 11.00 -14.37
C ARG A 98 -6.49 11.14 -15.89
N GLU A 99 -5.37 11.73 -16.33
CA GLU A 99 -5.05 11.89 -17.76
C GLU A 99 -4.98 10.53 -18.47
N LEU A 100 -4.30 9.55 -17.88
CA LEU A 100 -4.16 8.21 -18.46
C LEU A 100 -5.49 7.47 -18.55
N LEU A 101 -6.32 7.52 -17.50
CA LEU A 101 -7.64 6.90 -17.51
C LEU A 101 -8.58 7.55 -18.53
N ALA A 102 -8.55 8.88 -18.63
CA ALA A 102 -9.31 9.60 -19.65
C ALA A 102 -8.84 9.26 -21.07
N SER A 103 -7.52 9.11 -21.27
CA SER A 103 -6.94 8.78 -22.58
C SER A 103 -7.26 7.37 -23.08
N ASP A 104 -7.54 6.42 -22.18
CA ASP A 104 -7.95 5.05 -22.54
C ASP A 104 -9.36 5.03 -23.15
N GLY A 105 -10.20 6.03 -22.86
CA GLY A 105 -11.53 6.24 -23.46
C GLY A 105 -12.63 5.29 -22.97
N ARG A 106 -12.31 4.26 -22.18
CA ARG A 106 -13.29 3.30 -21.65
C ARG A 106 -14.09 3.85 -20.45
N LEU A 107 -13.49 4.71 -19.63
CA LEU A 107 -14.11 5.34 -18.46
C LEU A 107 -14.03 6.86 -18.59
N ALA A 108 -15.15 7.55 -18.42
CA ALA A 108 -15.19 9.00 -18.28
C ALA A 108 -14.76 9.39 -16.86
N VAL A 109 -13.73 10.22 -16.74
CA VAL A 109 -13.28 10.76 -15.44
C VAL A 109 -14.23 11.87 -15.02
N VAL A 110 -14.86 11.72 -13.86
CA VAL A 110 -15.80 12.69 -13.28
C VAL A 110 -15.24 13.28 -11.98
N THR A 111 -15.66 14.50 -11.64
CA THR A 111 -15.27 15.19 -10.40
C THR A 111 -16.33 15.09 -9.30
N ASP A 112 -17.59 14.91 -9.69
CA ASP A 112 -18.71 14.77 -8.75
C ASP A 112 -18.89 13.30 -8.35
N GLU A 113 -18.88 13.05 -7.06
CA GLU A 113 -19.08 11.71 -6.50
C GLU A 113 -20.47 11.17 -6.86
N ALA A 114 -21.51 12.00 -6.94
CA ALA A 114 -22.86 11.53 -7.26
C ALA A 114 -22.96 10.91 -8.66
N GLN A 115 -22.07 11.28 -9.58
CA GLN A 115 -22.08 10.81 -10.97
C GLN A 115 -21.17 9.60 -11.21
N ALA A 116 -20.38 9.19 -10.22
CA ALA A 116 -19.35 8.18 -10.37
C ALA A 116 -19.88 6.75 -10.12
N ASP A 117 -19.65 5.84 -11.07
CA ASP A 117 -19.90 4.40 -10.90
C ASP A 117 -18.77 3.77 -10.07
N LEU A 118 -17.54 4.20 -10.34
CA LEU A 118 -16.32 3.71 -9.71
C LEU A 118 -15.61 4.82 -8.95
N ALA A 119 -14.93 4.45 -7.87
CA ALA A 119 -14.08 5.32 -7.08
C ALA A 119 -12.68 4.73 -6.97
N LEU A 120 -11.67 5.49 -7.42
CA LEU A 120 -10.26 5.17 -7.27
C LEU A 120 -9.66 6.03 -6.17
N GLU A 121 -9.07 5.39 -5.17
CA GLU A 121 -8.35 6.07 -4.10
C GLU A 121 -6.93 5.54 -4.01
N GLY A 122 -5.98 6.45 -3.77
CA GLY A 122 -4.56 6.14 -3.68
C GLY A 122 -3.89 6.81 -2.49
N VAL A 123 -2.92 6.10 -1.91
CA VAL A 123 -2.06 6.62 -0.84
C VAL A 123 -0.61 6.29 -1.17
N VAL A 124 0.24 7.30 -1.30
CA VAL A 124 1.69 7.17 -1.41
C VAL A 124 2.21 6.77 -0.03
N THR A 125 2.78 5.57 0.05
CA THR A 125 3.25 4.95 1.29
C THR A 125 4.75 5.07 1.46
N GLY A 126 5.49 5.34 0.40
CA GLY A 126 6.94 5.53 0.45
C GLY A 126 7.49 6.30 -0.73
N HIS A 127 8.49 7.12 -0.46
CA HIS A 127 9.29 7.84 -1.44
C HIS A 127 10.72 7.89 -0.89
N GLU A 128 11.66 7.25 -1.58
CA GLU A 128 13.06 7.18 -1.16
C GLU A 128 14.02 7.20 -2.35
N THR A 129 15.20 7.79 -2.14
CA THR A 129 16.33 7.73 -3.07
C THR A 129 17.47 7.00 -2.39
N ARG A 130 17.95 5.90 -2.98
CA ARG A 130 19.04 5.08 -2.46
C ARG A 130 20.27 5.15 -3.36
N PRO A 131 21.47 5.39 -2.82
CA PRO A 131 22.69 5.30 -3.59
C PRO A 131 23.00 3.83 -3.96
N LEU A 132 23.41 3.61 -5.21
CA LEU A 132 23.80 2.32 -5.76
C LEU A 132 25.32 2.20 -5.93
N ARG A 133 25.97 3.29 -6.34
CA ARG A 133 27.42 3.36 -6.57
C ARG A 133 27.98 4.67 -6.07
N TYR A 134 29.18 4.61 -5.49
CA TYR A 134 29.96 5.77 -5.09
C TYR A 134 31.22 5.88 -5.94
N ASN A 135 31.70 7.11 -6.17
CA ASN A 135 33.00 7.36 -6.79
C ASN A 135 34.13 7.33 -5.74
N GLU A 136 35.38 7.51 -6.19
CA GLU A 136 36.58 7.55 -5.35
C GLU A 136 36.56 8.67 -4.30
N MET A 137 35.78 9.73 -4.54
CA MET A 137 35.57 10.84 -3.62
C MET A 137 34.44 10.59 -2.62
N GLY A 138 33.81 9.40 -2.63
CA GLY A 138 32.71 9.04 -1.75
C GLY A 138 31.36 9.68 -2.12
N GLN A 139 31.21 10.25 -3.31
CA GLN A 139 29.96 10.83 -3.79
C GLN A 139 29.10 9.75 -4.45
N ALA A 140 27.79 9.75 -4.16
CA ALA A 140 26.85 8.84 -4.79
C ALA A 140 26.62 9.23 -6.26
N VAL A 141 27.10 8.38 -7.17
CA VAL A 141 27.01 8.60 -8.62
C VAL A 141 25.72 8.01 -9.17
N ASP A 142 25.49 6.71 -8.94
CA ASP A 142 24.27 6.05 -9.37
C ASP A 142 23.32 6.00 -8.18
N LYS A 143 22.08 6.39 -8.42
CA LYS A 143 21.01 6.45 -7.42
C LYS A 143 19.79 5.73 -7.96
N ARG A 144 19.00 5.15 -7.08
CA ARG A 144 17.70 4.55 -7.38
C ARG A 144 16.63 5.28 -6.59
N MET A 145 15.74 5.95 -7.30
CA MET A 145 14.53 6.52 -6.71
C MET A 145 13.42 5.49 -6.75
N ARG A 146 12.70 5.31 -5.65
CA ARG A 146 11.55 4.43 -5.53
C ARG A 146 10.37 5.17 -4.93
N ILE A 147 9.22 5.05 -5.59
CA ILE A 147 7.92 5.48 -5.05
C ILE A 147 7.04 4.23 -4.90
N THR A 148 6.41 4.12 -3.74
CA THR A 148 5.47 3.06 -3.41
C THR A 148 4.11 3.69 -3.06
N ALA A 149 3.04 3.12 -3.59
CA ALA A 149 1.68 3.52 -3.29
C ALA A 149 0.77 2.30 -3.09
N SER A 150 -0.27 2.50 -2.29
CA SER A 150 -1.42 1.61 -2.19
C SER A 150 -2.59 2.21 -2.96
N VAL A 151 -3.37 1.36 -3.64
CA VAL A 151 -4.49 1.79 -4.48
C VAL A 151 -5.68 0.87 -4.28
N ARG A 152 -6.87 1.45 -4.11
CA ARG A 152 -8.14 0.72 -4.03
C ARG A 152 -9.11 1.22 -5.09
N LEU A 153 -9.80 0.29 -5.73
CA LEU A 153 -10.91 0.57 -6.65
C LEU A 153 -12.20 0.02 -6.05
N PHE A 154 -13.19 0.89 -5.91
CA PHE A 154 -14.49 0.57 -5.33
C PHE A 154 -15.61 0.77 -6.35
N ASP A 155 -16.51 -0.20 -6.42
CA ASP A 155 -17.77 -0.14 -7.18
C ASP A 155 -18.84 0.47 -6.28
N ARG A 156 -19.25 1.71 -6.58
CA ARG A 156 -20.21 2.46 -5.76
C ARG A 156 -21.62 1.92 -5.90
N ASN A 157 -21.99 1.44 -7.09
CA ASN A 157 -23.31 0.90 -7.38
C ASN A 157 -23.56 -0.41 -6.62
N LYS A 158 -22.57 -1.31 -6.61
CA LYS A 158 -22.67 -2.60 -5.89
C LYS A 158 -22.11 -2.57 -4.47
N LYS A 159 -21.58 -1.42 -4.03
CA LYS A 159 -20.93 -1.22 -2.72
C LYS A 159 -19.88 -2.28 -2.41
N ARG A 160 -19.02 -2.58 -3.37
CA ARG A 160 -18.00 -3.63 -3.24
C ARG A 160 -16.63 -3.12 -3.66
N GLU A 161 -15.60 -3.60 -2.98
CA GLU A 161 -14.23 -3.42 -3.45
C GLU A 161 -13.99 -4.35 -4.65
N ILE A 162 -13.52 -3.77 -5.76
CA ILE A 162 -13.12 -4.52 -6.95
C ILE A 162 -11.73 -5.07 -6.73
N PHE A 163 -10.79 -4.20 -6.35
CA PHE A 163 -9.46 -4.61 -5.95
C PHE A 163 -8.87 -3.63 -4.95
N PHE A 164 -7.92 -4.15 -4.18
CA PHE A 164 -7.03 -3.38 -3.35
C PHE A 164 -5.61 -3.90 -3.53
N GLU A 165 -4.76 -3.06 -4.09
CA GLU A 165 -3.34 -3.34 -4.26
C GLU A 165 -2.57 -2.59 -3.17
N ARG A 166 -1.85 -3.33 -2.34
CA ARG A 166 -1.17 -2.77 -1.17
C ARG A 166 0.14 -2.09 -1.56
N GLU A 167 0.80 -2.62 -2.58
CA GLU A 167 2.15 -2.22 -2.94
C GLU A 167 2.29 -2.17 -4.46
N ILE A 168 1.91 -1.04 -5.06
CA ILE A 168 2.32 -0.66 -6.41
C ILE A 168 3.56 0.20 -6.26
N GLN A 169 4.67 -0.26 -6.81
CA GLN A 169 5.92 0.48 -6.82
C GLN A 169 6.29 0.90 -8.23
N ALA A 170 7.12 1.93 -8.34
CA ALA A 170 7.90 2.26 -9.52
C ALA A 170 9.27 2.75 -9.08
N PHE A 171 10.26 2.60 -9.95
CA PHE A 171 11.59 3.13 -9.71
C PHE A 171 12.28 3.52 -11.00
N GLU A 172 13.28 4.39 -10.85
CA GLU A 172 14.19 4.85 -11.89
C GLU A 172 15.60 4.83 -11.30
N GLU A 173 16.55 4.30 -12.07
CA GLU A 173 17.98 4.46 -11.79
C GLU A 173 18.49 5.65 -12.57
N PHE A 174 19.19 6.57 -11.88
CA PHE A 174 19.67 7.80 -12.47
C PHE A 174 21.02 8.21 -11.90
N SER A 175 21.79 8.99 -12.67
CA SER A 175 22.96 9.70 -12.19
C SER A 175 22.80 11.19 -12.46
N ASP A 176 23.08 12.02 -11.46
CA ASP A 176 23.09 13.47 -11.58
C ASP A 176 24.51 14.03 -11.82
N ILE A 177 25.52 13.16 -11.93
CA ILE A 177 26.93 13.53 -12.05
C ILE A 177 27.57 12.91 -13.29
N GLU A 178 27.34 11.62 -13.54
CA GLU A 178 27.92 10.90 -14.68
C GLU A 178 26.92 10.74 -15.84
N PRO A 179 27.37 10.74 -17.10
CA PRO A 179 26.50 10.49 -18.25
C PRO A 179 25.88 9.08 -18.24
N PRO A 180 24.58 8.93 -18.56
CA PRO A 180 23.63 9.98 -18.92
C PRO A 180 23.17 10.79 -17.69
N VAL A 181 23.46 12.11 -17.70
CA VAL A 181 23.14 13.00 -16.58
C VAL A 181 21.65 13.31 -16.59
N VAL A 182 20.97 12.91 -15.52
CA VAL A 182 19.55 13.13 -15.29
C VAL A 182 19.38 13.83 -13.94
N PRO A 183 18.84 15.07 -13.91
CA PRO A 183 18.54 15.74 -12.65
C PRO A 183 17.53 14.94 -11.83
N GLU A 184 17.65 14.99 -10.50
CA GLU A 184 16.74 14.28 -9.59
C GLU A 184 15.26 14.61 -9.83
N ALA A 185 14.94 15.87 -10.15
CA ALA A 185 13.57 16.28 -10.49
C ALA A 185 13.04 15.59 -11.76
N ALA A 186 13.89 15.40 -12.78
CA ALA A 186 13.50 14.69 -13.99
C ALA A 186 13.36 13.18 -13.75
N ALA A 187 14.21 12.61 -12.89
CA ALA A 187 14.06 11.22 -12.45
C ALA A 187 12.73 11.03 -11.69
N LEU A 188 12.40 11.96 -10.79
CA LEU A 188 11.13 11.97 -10.06
C LEU A 188 9.92 11.96 -10.98
N ASP A 189 9.88 12.87 -11.97
CA ASP A 189 8.80 12.93 -12.94
C ASP A 189 8.65 11.60 -13.71
N ARG A 190 9.75 10.97 -14.11
CA ARG A 190 9.72 9.66 -14.78
C ARG A 190 9.17 8.56 -13.89
N VAL A 191 9.54 8.53 -12.61
CA VAL A 191 9.01 7.54 -11.65
C VAL A 191 7.51 7.78 -11.42
N ILE A 192 7.07 9.03 -11.31
CA ILE A 192 5.65 9.38 -11.17
C ILE A 192 4.87 8.92 -12.41
N ASP A 193 5.37 9.19 -13.61
CA ASP A 193 4.74 8.75 -14.86
C ASP A 193 4.68 7.22 -14.97
N ALA A 194 5.75 6.52 -14.57
CA ALA A 194 5.78 5.06 -14.55
C ALA A 194 4.77 4.48 -13.54
N LEU A 195 4.68 5.07 -12.35
CA LEU A 195 3.71 4.67 -11.33
C LEU A 195 2.28 4.94 -11.79
N ALA A 196 2.01 6.11 -12.38
CA ALA A 196 0.70 6.46 -12.92
C ALA A 196 0.25 5.48 -13.99
N LYS A 197 1.15 5.09 -14.91
CA LYS A 197 0.89 4.06 -15.93
C LYS A 197 0.53 2.72 -15.32
N ARG A 198 1.23 2.28 -14.27
CA ARG A 198 0.92 1.02 -13.57
C ARG A 198 -0.44 1.07 -12.90
N ILE A 199 -0.76 2.16 -12.20
CA ILE A 199 -2.05 2.36 -11.55
C ILE A 199 -3.19 2.36 -12.57
N ALA A 200 -3.05 3.12 -13.66
CA ALA A 200 -4.05 3.18 -14.72
C ALA A 200 -4.24 1.79 -15.37
N GLN A 201 -3.17 1.08 -15.69
CA GLN A 201 -3.27 -0.27 -16.25
C GLN A 201 -3.87 -1.28 -15.27
N GLN A 202 -3.52 -1.21 -13.99
CA GLN A 202 -4.13 -2.05 -12.97
C GLN A 202 -5.63 -1.79 -12.88
N THR A 203 -6.02 -0.52 -12.94
CA THR A 203 -7.42 -0.10 -12.90
C THR A 203 -8.20 -0.66 -14.08
N MET A 204 -7.65 -0.59 -15.30
CA MET A 204 -8.35 -0.98 -16.52
C MET A 204 -8.30 -2.48 -16.82
N ARG A 205 -7.14 -3.10 -16.62
CA ARG A 205 -6.84 -4.46 -17.06
C ARG A 205 -6.72 -5.47 -15.92
N GLY A 206 -6.61 -5.01 -14.68
CA GLY A 206 -6.43 -5.87 -13.52
C GLY A 206 -5.05 -6.45 -13.30
N SER A 207 -4.12 -6.18 -14.22
CA SER A 207 -2.73 -6.57 -14.12
C SER A 207 -1.84 -5.57 -14.83
N TYR A 208 -0.79 -5.13 -14.15
CA TYR A 208 0.28 -4.27 -14.68
C TYR A 208 1.60 -5.01 -14.87
N THR A 209 1.64 -6.34 -14.75
CA THR A 209 2.88 -7.14 -14.78
C THR A 209 3.68 -6.97 -16.09
N GLY A 210 3.01 -6.54 -17.17
CA GLY A 210 3.66 -6.16 -18.43
C GLY A 210 4.64 -4.98 -18.30
N LEU A 211 4.37 -4.03 -17.40
CA LEU A 211 5.17 -2.82 -17.16
C LEU A 211 6.29 -2.97 -16.13
N LEU A 212 6.42 -4.16 -15.53
CA LEU A 212 7.52 -4.43 -14.61
C LEU A 212 8.84 -4.35 -15.39
N THR A 213 9.81 -3.64 -14.83
CA THR A 213 11.15 -3.57 -15.41
C THR A 213 11.79 -4.96 -15.36
N PRO A 214 12.80 -5.25 -16.20
CA PRO A 214 13.52 -6.52 -16.13
C PRO A 214 14.10 -6.81 -14.74
N VAL A 215 14.46 -5.76 -14.00
CA VAL A 215 14.96 -5.84 -12.62
C VAL A 215 13.86 -6.31 -11.64
N GLU A 216 12.60 -5.94 -11.87
CA GLU A 216 11.45 -6.38 -11.06
C GLU A 216 10.97 -7.79 -11.39
N LYS A 217 11.09 -8.20 -12.65
CA LYS A 217 10.64 -9.53 -13.09
C LYS A 217 11.51 -10.67 -12.54
N GLY A 218 12.61 -10.34 -11.86
CA GLY A 218 13.64 -11.28 -11.45
C GLY A 218 14.47 -11.68 -12.67
N ARG A 219 15.78 -11.46 -12.61
CA ARG A 219 16.69 -12.16 -13.52
C ARG A 219 16.44 -13.66 -13.34
N LYS A 220 16.12 -14.35 -14.44
CA LYS A 220 16.24 -15.81 -14.49
C LYS A 220 17.70 -16.21 -14.35
#